data_AF-A0A0A9VWV0-F1
#
_entry.id   AF-A0A0A9VWV0-F1
#
_cell.length_a   1.000
_cell.length_b   1.000
_cell.length_c   1.000
_cell.angle_alpha   90.00
_cell.angle_beta   90.00
_cell.angle_gamma   90.00
#
_symmetry.space_group_name_H-M   'P 1'
#
loop_
_entity.id
_entity.type
_entity.pdbx_description
1 polymer ?
#
loop_
_entity_poly.entity_id
_entity_poly.type
_entity_poly.pdbx_seq_one_letter_code
_entity_poly.pdbx_strand_id
1 'polypeptide(L)'
;MQQPVVTQPKIYHLDVSAMYPNIILTNRLQPYAMVSSSTCGACEYYSPDNSNRCQRVMEWAWRGKVYNASEGEVNRIRLQLREKGVGGWSDEHASQLHKHVSLYSRRVHKRATEERVEIRKATV
;
A
#
# COMPACT_ATOMS: atom_id res chain seq x y z
N MET A 1 -49.36 37.37 -6.79
CA MET A 1 -48.17 37.29 -5.92
C MET A 1 -48.00 35.83 -5.52
N GLN A 2 -46.93 35.17 -5.97
CA GLN A 2 -46.66 33.76 -5.66
C GLN A 2 -45.78 33.69 -4.40
N GLN A 3 -46.23 32.97 -3.37
CA GLN A 3 -45.46 32.79 -2.15
C GLN A 3 -44.24 31.86 -2.39
N PRO A 4 -43.11 32.08 -1.72
CA PRO A 4 -41.94 31.22 -1.85
C PRO A 4 -42.23 29.86 -1.22
N VAL A 5 -42.03 28.79 -2.00
CA VAL A 5 -42.13 27.40 -1.52
C VAL A 5 -40.95 27.12 -0.60
N VAL A 6 -41.18 27.10 0.71
CA VAL A 6 -40.19 26.65 1.69
C VAL A 6 -40.18 25.12 1.68
N THR A 7 -39.24 24.53 0.95
CA THR A 7 -39.03 23.07 0.98
C THR A 7 -38.06 22.71 2.10
N GLN A 8 -38.41 21.71 2.91
CA GLN A 8 -37.51 21.15 3.91
C GLN A 8 -36.61 20.09 3.24
N PRO A 9 -35.27 20.16 3.39
CA PRO A 9 -34.39 19.18 2.79
C PRO A 9 -34.56 17.80 3.44
N LYS A 10 -34.51 16.75 2.62
CA LYS A 10 -34.52 15.35 3.06
C LYS A 10 -33.08 14.85 3.07
N ILE A 11 -32.65 14.30 4.20
CA ILE A 11 -31.32 13.68 4.34
C ILE A 11 -31.49 12.19 4.04
N TYR A 12 -30.85 11.72 2.97
CA TYR A 12 -30.84 10.31 2.59
C TYR A 12 -29.43 9.73 2.80
N HIS A 13 -29.38 8.51 3.32
CA HIS A 13 -28.17 7.69 3.35
C HIS A 13 -28.35 6.56 2.33
N LEU A 14 -27.44 6.51 1.35
CA LEU A 14 -27.38 5.44 0.37
C LEU A 14 -26.14 4.62 0.65
N ASP A 15 -26.32 3.31 0.86
CA ASP A 15 -25.23 2.38 1.12
C ASP A 15 -25.34 1.19 0.17
N VAL A 16 -24.19 0.64 -0.20
CA VAL A 16 -24.11 -0.56 -1.02
C VAL A 16 -24.02 -1.76 -0.07
N SER A 17 -25.07 -2.56 -0.04
CA SER A 17 -25.09 -3.81 0.70
C SER A 17 -23.90 -4.69 0.32
N ALA A 18 -23.14 -5.15 1.32
CA ALA A 18 -22.00 -6.04 1.15
C ALA A 18 -21.02 -5.59 0.03
N MET A 19 -20.64 -4.30 0.02
CA MET A 19 -19.79 -3.68 -0.99
C MET A 19 -18.53 -4.50 -1.33
N TYR A 20 -17.68 -4.84 -0.35
CA TYR A 20 -16.43 -5.54 -0.61
C TYR A 20 -16.61 -7.00 -1.09
N PRO A 21 -17.46 -7.83 -0.46
CA PRO A 21 -17.79 -9.15 -1.02
C PRO A 21 -18.27 -9.08 -2.48
N ASN A 22 -19.14 -8.13 -2.82
CA ASN A 22 -19.63 -7.97 -4.19
C ASN A 22 -18.53 -7.55 -5.16
N ILE A 23 -17.63 -6.64 -4.77
CA ILE A 23 -16.46 -6.24 -5.57
C ILE A 23 -15.51 -7.42 -5.79
N ILE A 24 -15.22 -8.20 -4.75
CA ILE A 24 -14.36 -9.38 -4.79
C ILE A 24 -14.92 -10.41 -5.78
N LEU A 25 -16.20 -10.73 -5.69
CA LEU A 25 -16.84 -11.72 -6.56
C LEU A 25 -16.92 -11.26 -8.01
N THR A 26 -17.29 -9.99 -8.23
CA THR A 26 -17.42 -9.40 -9.58
C THR A 26 -16.09 -9.37 -10.32
N ASN A 27 -14.99 -9.07 -9.62
CA ASN A 27 -13.65 -9.01 -10.20
C ASN A 27 -12.84 -10.29 -9.97
N ARG A 28 -13.42 -11.32 -9.34
CA ARG A 28 -12.77 -12.59 -8.98
C ARG A 28 -11.45 -12.37 -8.23
N LEU A 29 -11.40 -11.38 -7.33
CA LEU A 29 -10.18 -10.99 -6.60
C LEU A 29 -9.80 -12.08 -5.60
N GLN A 30 -8.74 -12.82 -5.88
CA GLN A 30 -8.19 -13.81 -4.96
C GLN A 30 -6.66 -13.66 -4.90
N PRO A 31 -6.01 -14.00 -3.78
CA PRO A 31 -4.56 -13.88 -3.66
C PRO A 31 -3.80 -14.63 -4.77
N TYR A 32 -4.30 -15.79 -5.20
CA TYR A 32 -3.68 -16.59 -6.26
C TYR A 32 -3.92 -16.02 -7.67
N ALA A 33 -4.93 -15.17 -7.86
CA ALA A 33 -5.25 -14.58 -9.15
C ALA A 33 -4.27 -13.43 -9.49
N MET A 34 -3.60 -12.84 -8.48
CA MET A 34 -2.54 -11.86 -8.70
C MET A 34 -1.26 -12.56 -9.16
N VAL A 35 -1.07 -12.68 -10.46
CA VAL A 35 0.08 -13.38 -11.06
C VAL A 35 1.14 -12.42 -11.60
N SER A 36 2.41 -12.84 -11.54
CA SER A 36 3.50 -12.12 -12.20
C SER A 36 3.49 -12.39 -13.72
N SER A 37 4.18 -11.53 -14.48
CA SER A 37 4.37 -11.74 -15.92
C SER A 37 5.10 -13.05 -16.22
N SER A 38 6.06 -13.45 -15.40
CA SER A 38 6.78 -14.72 -15.55
C SER A 38 5.89 -15.93 -15.31
N THR A 39 5.03 -15.90 -14.29
CA THR A 39 4.07 -16.98 -14.02
C THR A 39 3.03 -17.08 -15.13
N CYS A 40 2.50 -15.95 -15.60
CA CYS A 40 1.53 -15.99 -16.70
C CYS A 40 2.16 -16.42 -18.03
N GLY A 41 3.42 -16.06 -18.30
CA GLY A 41 4.13 -16.50 -19.51
C GLY A 41 4.37 -18.02 -19.60
N ALA A 42 4.29 -18.74 -18.48
CA ALA A 42 4.34 -20.20 -18.44
C ALA A 42 2.96 -20.87 -18.58
N CYS A 43 1.87 -20.08 -18.65
CA CYS A 43 0.50 -20.59 -18.78
C CYS A 43 0.20 -21.04 -20.21
N GLU A 44 -0.49 -22.17 -20.36
CA GLU A 44 -0.94 -22.68 -21.68
C GLU A 44 -1.88 -21.71 -22.42
N TYR A 45 -2.59 -20.86 -21.68
CA TYR A 45 -3.49 -19.84 -22.20
C TYR A 45 -2.80 -18.48 -22.44
N TYR A 46 -1.48 -18.40 -22.29
CA TYR A 46 -0.76 -17.15 -22.53
C TYR A 46 -0.87 -16.75 -24.00
N SER A 47 -1.20 -15.48 -24.23
CA SER A 47 -1.12 -14.85 -25.54
C SER A 47 -0.60 -13.43 -25.39
N PRO A 48 0.36 -12.97 -26.24
CA PRO A 48 0.89 -11.61 -26.16
C PRO A 48 -0.16 -10.51 -26.27
N ASP A 49 -1.29 -10.79 -26.93
CA ASP A 49 -2.41 -9.87 -27.14
C ASP A 49 -3.57 -10.07 -26.14
N ASN A 50 -3.41 -10.97 -25.15
CA ASN A 50 -4.47 -11.36 -24.22
C ASN A 50 -5.77 -11.80 -24.95
N SER A 51 -5.65 -12.54 -26.05
CA SER A 51 -6.78 -13.07 -26.85
C SER A 51 -7.81 -13.85 -26.01
N ASN A 52 -7.34 -14.61 -25.00
CA ASN A 52 -8.17 -15.37 -24.06
C ASN A 52 -8.88 -14.49 -23.02
N ARG A 53 -8.60 -13.17 -22.98
CA ARG A 53 -9.20 -12.17 -22.07
C ARG A 53 -9.18 -12.58 -20.61
N CYS A 54 -8.17 -13.34 -20.21
CA CYS A 54 -8.04 -13.87 -18.85
C CYS A 54 -7.30 -12.89 -17.94
N GLN A 55 -6.52 -11.96 -18.49
CA GLN A 55 -5.81 -10.93 -17.72
C GLN A 55 -6.62 -9.64 -17.64
N ARG A 56 -6.85 -9.15 -16.43
CA ARG A 56 -7.44 -7.84 -16.14
C ARG A 56 -6.47 -6.99 -15.33
N VAL A 57 -6.03 -5.87 -15.90
CA VAL A 57 -5.20 -4.88 -15.19
C VAL A 57 -6.10 -4.01 -14.31
N MET A 58 -5.80 -3.94 -13.02
CA MET A 58 -6.47 -3.08 -12.06
C MET A 58 -5.46 -2.19 -11.33
N GLU A 59 -5.87 -0.97 -11.03
CA GLU A 59 -5.08 -0.01 -10.26
C GLU A 59 -5.44 -0.10 -8.77
N TRP A 60 -4.43 0.01 -7.91
CA TRP A 60 -4.60 0.07 -6.47
C TRP A 60 -3.61 1.07 -5.86
N ALA A 61 -4.03 1.72 -4.78
CA ALA A 61 -3.18 2.66 -4.06
C ALA A 61 -2.39 1.92 -2.98
N TRP A 62 -1.07 1.85 -3.14
CA TRP A 62 -0.17 1.48 -2.06
C TRP A 62 0.04 2.70 -1.16
N ARG A 63 -0.23 2.56 0.13
CA ARG A 63 0.03 3.60 1.14
C ARG A 63 1.06 3.08 2.14
N GLY A 64 2.21 3.73 2.19
CA GLY A 64 3.30 3.40 3.10
C GLY A 64 3.67 4.57 4.00
N LYS A 65 3.95 4.29 5.27
CA LYS A 65 4.52 5.25 6.21
C LYS A 65 6.02 5.00 6.29
N VAL A 66 6.82 5.86 5.67
CA VAL A 66 8.27 5.70 5.53
C VAL A 66 9.01 6.70 6.39
N TYR A 67 10.22 6.35 6.82
CA TYR A 67 11.09 7.31 7.51
C TYR A 67 11.63 8.37 6.54
N ASN A 68 11.83 9.58 7.05
CA ASN A 68 12.45 10.66 6.27
C ASN A 68 13.98 10.51 6.15
N ALA A 69 14.58 9.63 6.96
CA ALA A 69 15.99 9.33 6.87
C ALA A 69 16.34 8.68 5.53
N SER A 70 17.39 9.18 4.88
CA SER A 70 17.91 8.57 3.66
C SER A 70 18.58 7.23 3.93
N GLU A 71 18.80 6.43 2.89
CA GLU A 71 19.47 5.14 3.02
C GLU A 71 20.85 5.25 3.69
N GLY A 72 21.63 6.28 3.32
CA GLY A 72 22.94 6.54 3.94
C GLY A 72 22.87 6.85 5.43
N GLU A 73 21.84 7.59 5.86
CA GLU A 73 21.62 7.91 7.27
C GLU A 73 21.21 6.66 8.06
N VAL A 74 20.33 5.84 7.49
CA VAL A 74 19.92 4.56 8.08
C VAL A 74 21.12 3.61 8.18
N ASN A 75 21.95 3.53 7.16
CA ASN A 75 23.15 2.68 7.15
C ASN A 75 24.17 3.13 8.21
N ARG A 76 24.37 4.44 8.41
CA ARG A 76 25.20 4.96 9.51
C ARG A 76 24.65 4.54 10.88
N ILE A 77 23.34 4.64 11.10
CA ILE A 77 22.70 4.22 12.35
C ILE A 77 22.86 2.70 12.56
N ARG A 78 22.74 1.89 11.50
CA ARG A 78 23.00 0.44 11.55
C ARG A 78 24.42 0.13 12.01
N LEU A 79 25.42 0.84 11.47
CA LEU A 79 26.82 0.66 11.87
C LEU A 79 27.04 1.00 13.35
N GLN A 80 26.50 2.12 13.82
CA GLN A 80 26.57 2.52 15.24
C GLN A 80 25.91 1.51 16.19
N LEU A 81 24.84 0.84 15.76
CA LEU A 81 24.21 -0.21 16.56
C LEU A 81 25.05 -1.49 16.59
N ARG A 82 25.67 -1.85 15.46
CA ARG A 82 26.60 -3.00 15.40
C ARG A 82 27.81 -2.81 16.31
N GLU A 83 28.40 -1.62 16.34
CA GLU A 83 29.53 -1.29 17.22
C GLU A 83 29.17 -1.40 18.72
N LYS A 84 27.92 -1.14 19.08
CA LYS A 84 27.41 -1.27 20.46
C LYS A 84 27.18 -2.72 20.90
N GLY A 85 27.62 -3.70 20.13
CA GLY A 85 27.44 -5.12 20.43
C GLY A 85 26.01 -5.62 20.21
N VAL A 86 25.14 -4.83 19.56
CA VAL A 86 23.82 -5.27 19.10
C VAL A 86 24.02 -6.05 17.80
N GLY A 87 24.68 -7.20 17.91
CA GLY A 87 25.03 -8.08 16.81
C GLY A 87 24.05 -9.23 16.69
N GLY A 88 23.37 -9.34 15.54
CA GLY A 88 22.51 -10.48 15.21
C GLY A 88 21.32 -10.10 14.32
N TRP A 89 20.82 -11.06 13.54
CA TRP A 89 19.51 -10.96 12.88
C TRP A 89 18.44 -11.39 13.89
N SER A 90 18.16 -10.52 14.85
CA SER A 90 17.12 -10.73 15.88
C SER A 90 16.05 -9.64 15.75
N ASP A 91 14.82 -9.96 16.12
CA ASP A 91 13.71 -9.00 16.21
C ASP A 91 14.05 -7.80 17.12
N GLU A 92 14.93 -8.02 18.10
CA GLU A 92 15.43 -6.98 18.98
C GLU A 92 16.28 -5.94 18.23
N HIS A 93 17.10 -6.39 17.28
CA HIS A 93 17.90 -5.49 16.44
C HIS A 93 17.02 -4.64 15.53
N ALA A 94 15.96 -5.22 14.94
CA ALA A 94 14.99 -4.47 14.14
C ALA A 94 14.28 -3.39 14.98
N SER A 95 13.91 -3.72 16.21
CA SER A 95 13.24 -2.80 17.15
C SER A 95 14.15 -1.64 17.56
N GLN A 96 15.43 -1.93 17.85
CA GLN A 96 16.42 -0.91 18.18
C GLN A 96 16.70 0.01 16.98
N LEU A 97 16.84 -0.54 15.79
CA LEU A 97 17.01 0.25 14.56
C LEU A 97 15.82 1.18 14.33
N HIS A 98 14.59 0.66 14.44
CA HIS A 98 13.36 1.44 14.31
C HIS A 98 13.32 2.63 15.30
N LYS A 99 13.65 2.38 16.57
CA LYS A 99 13.74 3.42 17.61
C LYS A 99 14.76 4.50 17.26
N HIS A 100 15.95 4.10 16.84
CA HIS A 100 17.04 5.04 16.55
C HIS A 100 16.76 5.87 15.29
N VAL A 101 16.26 5.26 14.22
CA VAL A 101 15.90 5.97 12.99
C VAL A 101 14.75 6.95 13.24
N SER A 102 13.76 6.58 14.05
CA SER A 102 12.66 7.47 14.44
C SER A 102 13.16 8.70 15.20
N LEU A 103 14.02 8.51 16.21
CA LEU A 103 14.59 9.62 16.98
C LEU A 103 15.46 10.53 16.11
N TYR A 104 16.29 9.94 15.26
CA TYR A 104 17.13 10.68 14.32
C TYR A 104 16.28 11.52 13.36
N SER A 105 15.26 10.92 12.75
CA SER A 105 14.38 11.59 11.79
C SER A 105 13.62 12.76 12.44
N ARG A 106 13.14 12.60 13.68
CA ARG A 106 12.52 13.72 14.43
C ARG A 106 13.51 14.86 14.70
N ARG A 107 14.77 14.52 15.01
CA ARG A 107 15.79 15.53 15.37
C ARG A 107 16.26 16.33 14.16
N VAL A 108 16.63 15.64 13.10
CA VAL A 108 17.22 16.21 11.87
C VAL A 108 16.13 16.70 10.93
N HIS A 109 15.20 15.83 10.57
CA HIS A 109 14.16 16.10 9.56
C HIS A 109 12.87 16.70 10.15
N LYS A 110 12.84 16.99 11.46
CA LYS A 110 11.69 17.56 12.22
C LYS A 110 10.40 16.73 12.18
N ARG A 111 10.42 15.58 11.51
CA ARG A 111 9.30 14.66 11.35
C ARG A 111 9.84 13.24 11.31
N ALA A 112 9.20 12.34 12.04
CA ALA A 112 9.62 10.94 12.10
C ALA A 112 9.43 10.23 10.76
N THR A 113 8.23 10.36 10.21
CA THR A 113 7.82 9.60 9.01
C THR A 113 6.95 10.46 8.10
N GLU A 114 7.02 10.17 6.82
CA GLU A 114 6.17 10.69 5.77
C GLU A 114 5.21 9.59 5.29
N GLU A 115 4.00 9.99 4.91
CA GLU A 115 3.06 9.10 4.23
C GLU A 115 3.27 9.24 2.73
N ARG A 116 3.45 8.11 2.04
CA ARG A 116 3.55 8.04 0.59
C ARG A 116 2.40 7.21 0.06
N VAL A 117 1.74 7.72 -0.96
CA VAL A 117 0.68 7.04 -1.70
C VAL A 117 1.13 6.89 -3.14
N GLU A 118 1.21 5.66 -3.62
CA GLU A 118 1.63 5.32 -4.97
C GLU A 118 0.52 4.51 -5.64
N ILE A 119 0.11 4.90 -6.84
CA ILE A 119 -0.78 4.08 -7.65
C ILE A 119 0.05 2.98 -8.33
N ARG A 120 -0.33 1.73 -8.07
CA ARG A 120 0.30 0.54 -8.63
C ARG A 120 -0.70 -0.21 -9.48
N LYS A 121 -0.19 -1.00 -10.42
CA LYS A 121 -0.99 -1.87 -11.29
C LYS A 121 -0.73 -3.32 -10.93
N ALA A 122 -1.80 -4.10 -10.87
CA ALA A 122 -1.73 -5.55 -10.72
C ALA A 122 -2.63 -6.19 -11.79
N THR A 123 -2.20 -7.34 -12.29
CA THR A 123 -3.00 -8.17 -13.19
C THR A 123 -3.66 -9.25 -12.36
N VAL A 124 -4.98 -9.35 -12.51
CA VAL A 124 -5.84 -10.40 -11.93
C VAL A 124 -6.36 -11.28 -13.05
#